data_AF-A0A4R2R766-F1
#
_entry.id   AF-A0A4R2R766-F1
#
_cell.length_a   1.000
_cell.length_b   1.000
_cell.length_c   1.000
_cell.angle_alpha   90.00
_cell.angle_beta   90.00
_cell.angle_gamma   90.00
#
_symmetry.space_group_name_H-M   'P 1'
#
loop_
_entity.id
_entity.type
_entity.pdbx_description
1 polymer ?
#
loop_
_entity_poly.entity_id
_entity_poly.type
_entity_poly.pdbx_seq_one_letter_code
_entity_poly.pdbx_strand_id
1 'polypeptide(L)'
;MAYKTTTWALAQRDLKPATKLVLVHLANYQNKTTGQCNPSQKTLARDCGQTVSSINRHLSVLERRGLIERLRQFDARTGAARATQYRFPKAPC
;
A
#
# COMPACT_ATOMS: atom_id res chain seq x y z
N MET A 1 -15.66 -1.96 12.72
CA MET A 1 -14.37 -2.23 13.40
C MET A 1 -13.32 -2.52 12.32
N ALA A 2 -12.38 -1.60 12.05
CA ALA A 2 -11.47 -1.66 10.89
C ALA A 2 -10.02 -1.30 11.26
N TYR A 3 -9.54 -1.81 12.39
CA TYR A 3 -8.16 -1.58 12.85
C TYR A 3 -7.23 -2.77 12.53
N LYS A 4 -7.74 -3.92 12.10
CA LYS A 4 -6.96 -5.15 11.95
C LYS A 4 -5.77 -5.00 11.00
N THR A 5 -5.96 -4.45 9.78
CA THR A 5 -4.87 -4.26 8.81
C THR A 5 -3.83 -3.26 9.32
N THR A 6 -4.26 -2.13 9.89
CA THR A 6 -3.34 -1.10 10.40
C THR A 6 -2.57 -1.58 11.63
N THR A 7 -3.23 -2.28 12.56
CA THR A 7 -2.60 -2.91 13.72
C THR A 7 -1.62 -4.01 13.29
N TRP A 8 -1.99 -4.83 12.29
CA TRP A 8 -1.09 -5.80 11.68
C TRP A 8 0.14 -5.15 11.05
N ALA A 9 -0.04 -4.03 10.35
CA ALA A 9 1.06 -3.26 9.75
C ALA A 9 2.00 -2.70 10.83
N LEU A 10 1.46 -2.19 11.93
CA LEU A 10 2.25 -1.70 13.08
C LEU A 10 3.03 -2.83 13.77
N ALA A 11 2.46 -4.03 13.83
CA ALA A 11 3.07 -5.19 14.47
C ALA A 11 4.31 -5.74 13.74
N GLN A 12 4.55 -5.35 12.48
CA GLN A 12 5.72 -5.79 11.72
C GLN A 12 7.02 -5.24 12.35
N ARG A 13 7.88 -6.09 12.91
CA ARG A 13 9.09 -5.64 13.62
C ARG A 13 10.29 -5.40 12.70
N ASP A 14 10.43 -6.17 11.63
CA ASP A 14 11.64 -6.19 10.77
C ASP A 14 11.57 -5.26 9.55
N LEU A 15 11.01 -4.06 9.73
CA LEU A 15 10.91 -3.05 8.69
C LEU A 15 11.63 -1.78 9.11
N LYS A 16 12.36 -1.16 8.17
CA LYS A 16 12.87 0.20 8.34
C LYS A 16 11.70 1.14 8.68
N PRO A 17 11.86 2.12 9.59
CA PRO A 17 10.77 2.99 10.03
C PRO A 17 9.97 3.62 8.88
N ALA A 18 10.64 4.20 7.88
CA ALA A 18 9.99 4.78 6.72
C ALA A 18 9.20 3.75 5.88
N THR A 19 9.71 2.51 5.74
CA THR A 19 9.00 1.44 5.01
C THR A 19 7.77 0.96 5.78
N LYS A 20 7.86 0.89 7.10
CA LYS A 20 6.72 0.58 7.97
C LYS A 20 5.65 1.67 7.89
N LEU A 21 6.06 2.95 7.89
CA LEU A 21 5.14 4.07 7.74
C LEU A 21 4.33 3.98 6.44
N VAL A 22 4.98 3.66 5.32
CA VAL A 22 4.27 3.44 4.04
C VAL A 22 3.25 2.31 4.14
N LEU A 23 3.60 1.19 4.79
CA LEU A 23 2.67 0.06 4.98
C LEU A 23 1.44 0.45 5.82
N VAL A 24 1.66 1.21 6.90
CA VAL A 24 0.59 1.71 7.78
C VAL A 24 -0.33 2.67 7.02
N HIS A 25 0.23 3.58 6.22
CA HIS A 25 -0.60 4.48 5.40
C HIS A 25 -1.40 3.72 4.34
N LEU A 26 -0.79 2.75 3.66
CA LEU A 26 -1.51 1.88 2.73
C LEU A 26 -2.68 1.17 3.42
N ALA A 27 -2.46 0.60 4.61
CA ALA A 27 -3.51 -0.05 5.39
C ALA A 27 -4.63 0.94 5.77
N ASN A 28 -4.29 2.17 6.13
CA ASN A 28 -5.26 3.22 6.43
C ASN A 28 -6.08 3.66 5.21
N TYR A 29 -5.50 3.58 4.01
CA TYR A 29 -6.19 3.86 2.74
C TYR A 29 -7.12 2.74 2.27
N GLN A 30 -7.09 1.57 2.92
CA GLN A 30 -7.97 0.47 2.57
C GLN A 30 -9.42 0.82 2.87
N ASN A 31 -10.28 0.77 1.85
CA ASN A 31 -11.71 0.95 2.01
C ASN A 31 -12.28 -0.18 2.89
N LYS A 32 -13.00 0.22 3.94
CA LYS A 32 -13.50 -0.68 4.99
C LYS A 32 -14.61 -1.61 4.52
N THR A 33 -15.33 -1.22 3.47
CA THR A 33 -16.49 -1.96 2.95
C THR A 33 -16.09 -2.79 1.73
N THR A 34 -15.29 -2.22 0.82
CA THR A 34 -14.93 -2.87 -0.46
C THR A 34 -13.56 -3.54 -0.44
N GLY A 35 -12.73 -3.28 0.58
CA GLY A 35 -11.35 -3.77 0.65
C GLY A 35 -10.40 -3.12 -0.36
N GLN A 36 -10.88 -2.20 -1.19
CA GLN A 36 -10.07 -1.53 -2.21
C GLN A 36 -9.06 -0.59 -1.57
N CYS A 37 -7.79 -0.68 -1.99
CA CYS A 37 -6.74 0.26 -1.63
C CYS A 37 -6.03 0.67 -2.91
N ASN A 38 -6.13 1.93 -3.30
CA ASN A 38 -5.57 2.45 -4.56
C ASN A 38 -5.05 3.90 -4.44
N PRO A 39 -4.33 4.28 -3.36
CA PRO A 39 -3.75 5.60 -3.26
C PRO A 39 -2.67 5.81 -4.34
N SER A 40 -2.58 7.03 -4.85
CA SER A 40 -1.50 7.38 -5.77
C SER A 40 -0.15 7.44 -5.04
N GLN A 41 0.96 7.23 -5.78
CA GLN A 41 2.29 7.37 -5.18
C GLN A 41 2.57 8.81 -4.70
N LYS A 42 1.97 9.82 -5.35
CA LYS A 42 2.06 11.22 -4.92
C LYS A 42 1.34 11.44 -3.58
N THR A 43 0.19 10.81 -3.39
CA THR A 43 -0.55 10.81 -2.12
C THR A 43 0.30 10.19 -1.01
N LEU A 44 0.85 8.99 -1.24
CA LEU A 44 1.73 8.33 -0.28
C LEU A 44 2.98 9.16 0.03
N ALA A 45 3.59 9.78 -0.98
CA ALA A 45 4.75 10.63 -0.82
C ALA A 45 4.47 11.81 0.12
N ARG A 46 3.37 12.52 -0.11
CA ARG A 46 2.94 13.64 0.74
C ARG A 46 2.71 13.18 2.17
N ASP A 47 1.93 12.11 2.37
CA ASP A 47 1.51 11.73 3.72
C ASP A 47 2.63 11.07 4.52
N CYS A 48 3.55 10.36 3.86
CA CYS A 48 4.71 9.78 4.51
C CYS A 48 5.88 10.77 4.65
N GLY A 49 5.78 11.99 4.12
CA GLY A 49 6.89 12.95 4.07
C GLY A 49 8.10 12.40 3.31
N GLN A 50 7.88 11.76 2.16
CA GLN A 50 8.91 11.12 1.35
C GLN A 50 8.81 11.58 -0.11
N THR A 51 9.89 11.42 -0.87
CA THR A 51 9.85 11.61 -2.33
C THR A 51 9.16 10.44 -3.01
N VAL A 52 8.61 10.66 -4.22
CA VAL A 52 7.99 9.58 -5.02
C VAL A 52 9.00 8.47 -5.35
N SER A 53 10.28 8.81 -5.56
CA SER A 53 11.34 7.81 -5.76
C SER A 53 11.59 6.96 -4.51
N SER A 54 11.54 7.55 -3.31
CA SER A 54 11.62 6.81 -2.05
C SER A 54 10.40 5.90 -1.84
N ILE A 55 9.20 6.40 -2.14
CA ILE A 55 7.97 5.58 -2.12
C ILE A 55 8.11 4.35 -3.01
N ASN A 56 8.61 4.49 -4.25
CA ASN A 56 8.83 3.34 -5.13
C ASN A 56 9.79 2.31 -4.55
N ARG A 57 10.85 2.75 -3.88
CA ARG A 57 11.80 1.86 -3.19
C ARG A 57 11.12 1.13 -2.03
N HIS A 58 10.35 1.84 -1.19
CA HIS A 58 9.61 1.25 -0.07
C HIS A 58 8.55 0.25 -0.54
N LEU A 59 7.75 0.59 -1.55
CA LEU A 59 6.77 -0.31 -2.15
C LEU A 59 7.42 -1.60 -2.68
N SER A 60 8.57 -1.47 -3.33
CA SER A 60 9.33 -2.64 -3.83
C SER A 60 9.86 -3.51 -2.69
N VAL A 61 10.26 -2.92 -1.56
CA VAL A 61 10.66 -3.69 -0.36
C VAL A 61 9.46 -4.43 0.23
N LEU A 62 8.32 -3.77 0.36
CA LEU A 62 7.09 -4.38 0.92
C LEU A 62 6.59 -5.53 0.04
N GLU A 63 6.65 -5.37 -1.28
CA GLU A 63 6.28 -6.41 -2.25
C GLU A 63 7.24 -7.60 -2.19
N ARG A 64 8.56 -7.37 -2.15
CA ARG A 64 9.55 -8.46 -1.95
C ARG A 64 9.38 -9.20 -0.63
N ARG A 65 8.89 -8.52 0.42
CA ARG A 65 8.57 -9.13 1.71
C ARG A 65 7.21 -9.86 1.70
N GLY A 66 6.46 -9.77 0.60
CA GLY A 66 5.12 -10.33 0.46
C GLY A 66 4.10 -9.69 1.41
N LEU A 67 4.35 -8.46 1.87
CA LEU A 67 3.43 -7.73 2.75
C LEU A 67 2.34 -7.01 1.95
N ILE A 68 2.64 -6.67 0.70
CA ILE A 68 1.69 -6.11 -0.25
C ILE A 68 1.83 -6.79 -1.61
N GLU A 69 0.79 -6.68 -2.42
CA GLU A 69 0.81 -6.98 -3.85
C GLU A 69 0.32 -5.76 -4.64
N ARG A 70 0.97 -5.45 -5.77
CA ARG A 70 0.57 -4.38 -6.68
C ARG A 70 -0.17 -4.94 -7.89
N LEU A 71 -1.46 -4.63 -7.98
CA LEU A 71 -2.31 -4.94 -9.12
C LEU A 71 -2.37 -3.73 -10.05
N ARG A 72 -1.59 -3.79 -11.13
CA ARG A 72 -1.72 -2.81 -12.21
C ARG A 72 -2.92 -3.20 -13.05
N GLN A 73 -3.83 -2.25 -13.23
CA GLN A 73 -5.03 -2.43 -14.04
C GLN A 73 -4.94 -1.51 -15.24
N PHE A 74 -5.41 -2.00 -16.38
CA PHE A 74 -5.55 -1.23 -17.60
C PHE A 74 -7.03 -1.22 -17.99
N ASP A 75 -7.48 -0.11 -18.54
CA ASP A 75 -8.81 -0.02 -19.12
C ASP A 75 -8.84 -0.87 -20.39
N ALA A 76 -9.69 -1.90 -20.41
CA ALA A 76 -9.77 -2.84 -21.53
C ALA A 76 -10.24 -2.19 -22.84
N ARG A 77 -10.93 -1.04 -22.78
CA ARG A 77 -11.48 -0.35 -23.96
C ARG A 77 -10.53 0.71 -24.49
N THR A 78 -9.87 1.46 -23.61
CA THR A 78 -9.02 2.59 -24.02
C THR A 78 -7.53 2.30 -23.92
N GLY A 79 -7.13 1.19 -23.29
CA GLY A 79 -5.73 0.88 -22.97
C GLY A 79 -5.12 1.76 -21.89
N ALA A 80 -5.89 2.71 -21.34
CA ALA A 80 -5.38 3.66 -20.34
C ALA A 80 -5.05 2.95 -19.03
N ALA A 81 -3.92 3.31 -18.41
CA ALA A 81 -3.56 2.79 -17.10
C ALA A 81 -4.55 3.28 -16.04
N ARG A 82 -5.11 2.37 -15.25
CA ARG A 82 -5.93 2.68 -14.08
C ARG A 82 -5.05 2.80 -12.84
N ALA A 83 -5.64 3.37 -11.78
CA ALA A 83 -4.96 3.47 -10.49
C ALA A 83 -4.48 2.08 -10.04
N THR A 84 -3.22 2.00 -9.62
CA THR A 84 -2.67 0.75 -9.08
C THR A 84 -3.40 0.39 -7.81
N GLN A 85 -3.93 -0.82 -7.75
CA GLN A 85 -4.56 -1.36 -6.55
C GLN A 85 -3.53 -2.13 -5.73
N TYR A 86 -3.59 -1.99 -4.42
CA TYR A 86 -2.76 -2.68 -3.45
C TYR A 86 -3.62 -3.70 -2.68
N ARG A 87 -3.05 -4.88 -2.45
CA ARG A 87 -3.63 -5.92 -1.59
C ARG A 87 -2.66 -6.31 -0.48
N PHE A 88 -3.19 -6.85 0.61
CA PHE A 88 -2.42 -7.27 1.79
C PHE A 88 -2.59 -8.78 2.00
N PRO A 89 -1.85 -9.64 1.26
CA PRO A 89 -2.07 -11.08 1.29
C PRO A 89 -1.80 -11.72 2.67
N LYS A 90 -1.00 -11.06 3.50
CA LYS A 90 -0.64 -11.52 4.85
C LYS A 90 -1.43 -10.83 5.97
N ALA A 91 -2.30 -9.88 5.64
CA ALA A 91 -3.10 -9.21 6.67
C ALA A 91 -4.29 -10.08 7.08
N PRO A 92 -4.68 -10.06 8.36
CA PRO A 92 -5.85 -10.80 8.84
C PRO A 92 -7.15 -10.17 8.32
N CYS A 93 -8.11 -11.04 7.95
CA CYS A 93 -9.46 -10.68 7.52
C CYS A 93 -10.29 -9.99 8.62
#